data_AF-B4GRN3-F1
#
_entry.id   AF-B4GRN3-F1
#
_cell.length_a   1.000
_cell.length_b   1.000
_cell.length_c   1.000
_cell.angle_alpha   90.00
_cell.angle_beta   90.00
_cell.angle_gamma   90.00
#
_symmetry.space_group_name_H-M   'P 1'
#
loop_
_entity.id
_entity.type
_entity.pdbx_description
1 polymer ?
#
loop_
_entity_poly.entity_id
_entity_poly.type
_entity_poly.pdbx_seq_one_letter_code
_entity_poly.pdbx_strand_id
1 'polypeptide(L)'
;MNAVIALCHFCEAHGPCAIFCTQTLRDTKIEDLPLEQHQQQQSQKTCSACNYSMGRNNSGIYSKDTESGATFVSTRVAVLTEVATMVKQAAVLSLSNGIDSNKDGEFVFFGDSTRGHILSHKFRVSDLQARGYFQLYSIIVLMKDKYFLLNTKPFLAEHLKKVSSELQAGANKTKETEERRQSERQRRLSGAPFLMHSSRSLLELTGEENIFAQLHSHFSWLLLAGSRFLTEHVTFGNLPWLPHQSSGRPPAQRLTYNSSTLPMIQKYEESIDDPDQEEFFSLRHIKNVVRKEEFATVCYCALTGVKIIVRGAPERTFRFMVCLKKLLPEPMHNLMRIDAQHQHSISSEYKIISVSNDIAVPIASASVFRIDFLDKHVNGHEVSVKWPGELPRKLPDLMVKLLKAVEEKIFTELVLNKQTKVLIEEWKNKATCLNHAKSTSVQAKLKKVLGVQPQDQPLINYWSTHLH
;
A
#
# COMPACT_ATOMS: atom_id res chain seq x y z
N MET A 1 0.66 -1.82 15.52
CA MET A 1 0.38 -0.50 16.07
C MET A 1 1.72 -0.01 16.56
N ASN A 2 2.19 1.18 16.19
CA ASN A 2 3.47 1.67 16.70
C ASN A 2 3.25 2.27 18.09
N ALA A 3 3.33 1.42 19.11
CA ALA A 3 3.06 1.76 20.50
C ALA A 3 3.95 0.92 21.42
N VAL A 4 4.06 1.38 22.67
CA VAL A 4 4.66 0.60 23.76
C VAL A 4 3.59 0.29 24.78
N ILE A 5 3.43 -0.99 25.12
CA ILE A 5 2.58 -1.42 26.22
C ILE A 5 3.50 -1.79 27.38
N ALA A 6 3.31 -1.18 28.55
CA ALA A 6 4.12 -1.47 29.72
C ALA A 6 3.26 -1.77 30.95
N LEU A 7 3.68 -2.79 31.70
CA LEU A 7 3.19 -3.06 33.05
C LEU A 7 4.07 -2.30 34.05
N CYS A 8 3.43 -1.49 34.86
CA CYS A 8 4.03 -0.65 35.89
C CYS A 8 3.55 -1.11 37.28
N HIS A 9 4.42 -0.92 38.27
CA HIS A 9 4.20 -1.29 39.66
C HIS A 9 4.66 -0.14 40.58
N PHE A 10 3.86 0.14 41.60
CA PHE A 10 4.26 1.03 42.69
C PHE A 10 5.01 0.23 43.76
N CYS A 11 6.34 0.28 43.74
CA CYS A 11 7.15 -0.36 44.77
C CYS A 11 7.30 0.56 45.98
N GLU A 12 7.03 0.06 47.18
CA GLU A 12 7.22 0.84 48.41
C GLU A 12 8.69 1.28 48.64
N ALA A 13 9.66 0.49 48.17
CA ALA A 13 11.08 0.79 48.30
C ALA A 13 11.62 1.72 47.19
N HIS A 14 11.11 1.59 45.96
CA HIS A 14 11.68 2.24 44.77
C HIS A 14 10.75 3.25 44.10
N GLY A 15 9.51 3.37 44.56
CA GLY A 15 8.45 4.15 43.94
C GLY A 15 7.89 3.53 42.65
N PRO A 16 7.19 4.35 41.84
CA PRO A 16 6.66 3.94 40.55
C PRO A 16 7.74 3.46 39.57
N CYS A 17 7.57 2.28 38.99
CA CYS A 17 8.47 1.78 37.96
C CYS A 17 7.77 0.90 36.93
N ALA A 18 8.29 0.87 35.71
CA ALA A 18 7.91 -0.14 34.72
C ALA A 18 8.71 -1.42 34.98
N ILE A 19 8.02 -2.56 34.99
CA ILE A 19 8.61 -3.88 35.23
C ILE A 19 8.62 -4.76 33.98
N PHE A 20 7.76 -4.47 33.00
CA PHE A 20 7.67 -5.24 31.75
C PHE A 20 7.15 -4.36 30.62
N CYS A 21 7.90 -4.21 29.54
CA CYS A 21 7.58 -3.35 28.41
C CYS A 21 7.61 -4.16 27.11
N THR A 22 6.54 -4.12 26.32
CA THR A 22 6.47 -4.74 24.99
C THR A 22 6.37 -3.67 23.92
N GLN A 23 7.20 -3.80 22.88
CA GLN A 23 7.32 -2.85 21.78
C GLN A 23 7.37 -3.56 20.43
N THR A 24 6.86 -2.90 19.39
CA THR A 24 6.92 -3.41 18.00
C THR A 24 8.16 -2.86 17.30
N LEU A 25 8.95 -3.73 16.70
CA LEU A 25 10.09 -3.42 15.85
C LEU A 25 9.76 -3.88 14.43
N ARG A 26 9.70 -2.94 13.48
CA ARG A 26 9.40 -3.24 12.07
C ARG A 26 10.67 -3.24 11.22
N ASP A 27 11.50 -2.21 11.35
CA ASP A 27 12.67 -2.00 10.48
C ASP A 27 14.01 -2.17 11.21
N THR A 28 14.00 -2.28 12.53
CA THR A 28 15.21 -2.47 13.35
C THR A 28 15.52 -3.95 13.49
N LYS A 29 16.73 -4.34 13.07
CA LYS A 29 17.23 -5.70 13.30
C LYS A 29 17.47 -5.88 14.79
N ILE A 30 17.13 -7.05 15.30
CA ILE A 30 17.33 -7.40 16.72
C ILE A 30 18.82 -7.34 17.09
N GLU A 31 19.69 -7.69 16.13
CA GLU A 31 21.16 -7.69 16.27
C GLU A 31 21.75 -6.29 16.52
N ASP A 32 21.09 -5.23 16.04
CA ASP A 32 21.54 -3.84 16.20
C ASP A 32 21.09 -3.22 17.53
N LEU A 33 20.35 -3.96 18.36
CA LEU A 33 19.80 -3.45 19.61
C LEU A 33 20.82 -3.57 20.75
N PRO A 34 21.03 -2.51 21.55
CA PRO A 34 21.95 -2.52 22.69
C PRO A 34 21.36 -3.25 23.90
N LEU A 35 21.04 -4.54 23.72
CA LEU A 35 20.46 -5.41 24.75
C LEU A 35 21.46 -5.67 25.89
N GLU A 36 22.76 -5.77 25.58
CA GLU A 36 23.83 -6.04 26.55
C GLU A 36 24.26 -4.79 27.33
N GLN A 37 24.32 -3.61 26.70
CA GLN A 37 24.75 -2.37 27.36
C GLN A 37 23.76 -1.90 28.42
N HIS A 38 22.45 -2.13 28.23
CA HIS A 38 21.44 -1.80 29.24
C HIS A 38 21.48 -2.76 30.45
N GLN A 39 22.05 -3.97 30.34
CA GLN A 39 22.19 -4.90 31.47
C GLN A 39 23.23 -4.41 32.49
N GLN A 40 24.29 -3.72 32.07
CA GLN A 40 25.37 -3.29 32.97
C GLN A 40 24.95 -2.14 33.92
N GLN A 41 24.07 -1.23 33.48
CA GLN A 41 23.49 -0.19 34.37
C GLN A 41 22.39 -0.72 35.31
N GLN A 42 21.92 -1.95 35.12
CA GLN A 42 20.77 -2.53 35.84
C GLN A 42 21.13 -3.35 37.09
N SER A 43 22.42 -3.53 37.37
CA SER A 43 22.93 -4.32 38.51
C SER A 43 22.65 -3.73 39.90
N GLN A 44 21.99 -2.57 39.99
CA GLN A 44 21.82 -1.84 41.26
C GLN A 44 20.45 -1.99 41.95
N LYS A 45 19.44 -2.65 41.36
CA LYS A 45 18.12 -2.83 42.02
C LYS A 45 17.87 -4.28 42.41
N THR A 46 18.02 -4.58 43.69
CA THR A 46 17.94 -5.92 44.30
C THR A 46 16.53 -6.34 44.74
N CYS A 47 15.49 -5.56 44.43
CA CYS A 47 14.12 -5.85 44.86
C CYS A 47 13.42 -6.88 43.95
N SER A 48 12.92 -7.96 44.54
CA SER A 48 12.16 -9.02 43.87
C SER A 48 10.89 -8.53 43.18
N ALA A 49 10.11 -7.61 43.77
CA ALA A 49 8.94 -7.02 43.11
C ALA A 49 9.27 -6.19 41.86
N CYS A 50 10.41 -5.51 41.86
CA CYS A 50 10.81 -4.68 40.73
C CYS A 50 11.54 -5.49 39.65
N ASN A 51 12.04 -6.67 40.00
CA ASN A 51 12.84 -7.48 39.10
C ASN A 51 11.93 -8.40 38.28
N TYR A 52 11.89 -8.12 36.99
CA TYR A 52 11.59 -9.13 35.99
C TYR A 52 12.64 -10.23 36.08
N SER A 53 12.27 -11.40 36.59
CA SER A 53 13.15 -12.57 36.63
C SER A 53 12.64 -13.59 35.61
N MET A 54 13.28 -13.65 34.44
CA MET A 54 13.09 -14.74 33.49
C MET A 54 14.42 -15.47 33.29
N GLY A 55 14.54 -16.66 33.90
CA GLY A 55 15.65 -17.59 33.68
C GLY A 55 17.05 -17.06 33.98
N ARG A 56 18.05 -17.94 33.87
CA ARG A 56 19.45 -17.68 34.26
C ARG A 56 20.15 -16.52 33.53
N ASN A 57 19.60 -16.00 32.42
CA ASN A 57 20.30 -15.06 31.53
C ASN A 57 19.59 -13.71 31.28
N ASN A 58 18.43 -13.44 31.89
CA ASN A 58 17.74 -12.13 31.81
C ASN A 58 17.58 -11.55 30.38
N SER A 59 17.50 -12.42 29.37
CA SER A 59 17.31 -12.04 27.97
C SER A 59 15.84 -11.70 27.72
N GLY A 60 15.56 -10.62 26.98
CA GLY A 60 14.20 -10.25 26.61
C GLY A 60 13.46 -11.36 25.85
N ILE A 61 12.13 -11.33 25.88
CA ILE A 61 11.27 -12.25 25.09
C ILE A 61 11.02 -11.59 23.75
N TYR A 62 11.06 -12.34 22.66
CA TYR A 62 10.60 -11.84 21.37
C TYR A 62 9.74 -12.85 20.63
N SER A 63 8.83 -12.33 19.81
CA SER A 63 8.02 -13.10 18.87
C SER A 63 7.98 -12.37 17.54
N LYS A 64 7.81 -13.12 16.45
CA LYS A 64 7.74 -12.59 15.09
C LYS A 64 6.48 -13.09 14.42
N ASP A 65 5.69 -12.17 13.88
CA ASP A 65 4.56 -12.50 13.02
C ASP A 65 5.07 -12.73 11.59
N THR A 66 4.81 -13.91 11.04
CA THR A 66 5.24 -14.28 9.68
C THR A 66 4.44 -13.56 8.60
N GLU A 67 3.19 -13.19 8.89
CA GLU A 67 2.31 -12.54 7.90
C GLU A 67 2.64 -11.06 7.74
N SER A 68 2.73 -10.30 8.85
CA SER A 68 3.06 -8.87 8.80
C SER A 68 4.56 -8.57 8.81
N GLY A 69 5.42 -9.56 9.09
CA GLY A 69 6.85 -9.37 9.31
C GLY A 69 7.20 -8.61 10.60
N ALA A 70 6.22 -8.23 11.41
CA ALA A 70 6.43 -7.47 12.63
C ALA A 70 7.11 -8.33 13.71
N THR A 71 8.10 -7.75 14.38
CA THR A 71 8.77 -8.36 15.54
C THR A 71 8.31 -7.65 16.81
N PHE A 72 7.92 -8.40 17.83
CA PHE A 72 7.56 -7.88 19.14
C PHE A 72 8.64 -8.26 20.13
N VAL A 73 9.15 -7.29 20.89
CA VAL A 73 10.17 -7.50 21.90
C VAL A 73 9.65 -7.04 23.25
N SER A 74 9.79 -7.89 24.26
CA SER A 74 9.49 -7.60 25.65
C SER A 74 10.73 -7.62 26.53
N THR A 75 10.97 -6.52 27.20
CA THR A 75 12.11 -6.31 28.10
C THR A 75 11.64 -5.52 29.32
N ARG A 76 12.43 -5.52 30.40
CA ARG A 76 12.09 -4.72 31.60
C ARG A 76 11.99 -3.23 31.26
N VAL A 77 12.93 -2.73 30.45
CA VAL A 77 13.03 -1.33 29.99
C VAL A 77 12.91 -1.34 28.48
N ALA A 78 12.24 -0.33 27.90
CA ALA A 78 12.16 -0.17 26.46
C ALA A 78 13.56 -0.15 25.82
N VAL A 79 13.71 -0.76 24.65
CA VAL A 79 15.04 -0.99 24.05
C VAL A 79 15.65 0.30 23.49
N LEU A 80 14.80 1.24 23.07
CA LEU A 80 15.23 2.55 22.62
C LEU A 80 15.32 3.50 23.81
N THR A 81 16.47 4.13 24.01
CA THR A 81 16.75 4.99 25.18
C THR A 81 15.75 6.15 25.31
N GLU A 82 15.41 6.82 24.20
CA GLU A 82 14.40 7.89 24.21
C GLU A 82 13.04 7.37 24.70
N VAL A 83 12.60 6.23 24.20
CA VAL A 83 11.34 5.59 24.57
C VAL A 83 11.37 5.13 26.03
N ALA A 84 12.52 4.64 26.52
CA ALA A 84 12.70 4.25 27.92
C ALA A 84 12.49 5.43 28.88
N THR A 85 12.97 6.63 28.54
CA THR A 85 12.72 7.83 29.34
C THR A 85 11.24 8.21 29.37
N MET A 86 10.54 8.10 28.23
CA MET A 86 9.11 8.39 28.14
C MET A 86 8.28 7.38 28.95
N VAL A 87 8.59 6.09 28.86
CA VAL A 87 7.93 5.04 29.65
C VAL A 87 8.15 5.24 31.15
N LYS A 88 9.37 5.60 31.57
CA LYS A 88 9.67 5.88 32.98
C LYS A 88 8.83 7.05 33.51
N GLN A 89 8.74 8.14 32.75
CA GLN A 89 7.90 9.29 33.13
C GLN A 89 6.40 8.92 33.14
N ALA A 90 5.94 8.16 32.15
CA ALA A 90 4.57 7.69 32.07
C ALA A 90 4.19 6.80 33.27
N ALA A 91 5.08 5.92 33.72
CA ALA A 91 4.88 5.08 34.90
C ALA A 91 4.71 5.93 36.18
N VAL A 92 5.54 6.98 36.35
CA VAL A 92 5.43 7.91 37.48
C VAL A 92 4.09 8.64 37.45
N LEU A 93 3.71 9.22 36.31
CA LEU A 93 2.46 9.96 36.17
C LEU A 93 1.22 9.07 36.36
N SER A 94 1.26 7.86 35.80
CA SER A 94 0.18 6.88 35.92
C SER A 94 -0.10 6.52 37.38
N LEU A 95 0.95 6.10 38.11
CA LEU A 95 0.82 5.57 39.47
C LEU A 95 0.74 6.65 40.55
N SER A 96 1.25 7.87 40.29
CA SER A 96 1.24 8.97 41.26
C SER A 96 0.01 9.87 41.16
N ASN A 97 -0.67 9.92 40.01
CA ASN A 97 -1.87 10.74 39.88
C ASN A 97 -3.07 10.09 40.59
N GLY A 98 -3.49 10.75 41.67
CA GLY A 98 -4.63 10.39 42.52
C GLY A 98 -5.96 10.77 41.92
N ILE A 99 -6.49 9.92 41.04
CA ILE A 99 -7.94 9.77 40.91
C ILE A 99 -8.28 8.53 41.71
N ASP A 100 -8.55 8.73 43.00
CA ASP A 100 -9.21 7.75 43.86
C ASP A 100 -10.70 7.77 43.51
N SER A 101 -11.07 7.13 42.40
CA SER A 101 -12.40 6.54 42.36
C SER A 101 -12.24 5.15 42.97
N ASN A 102 -13.09 4.79 43.93
CA ASN A 102 -13.10 3.46 44.57
C ASN A 102 -13.41 2.30 43.58
N LYS A 103 -13.23 2.52 42.28
CA LYS A 103 -13.54 1.62 41.18
C LYS A 103 -12.22 1.20 40.52
N ASP A 104 -11.79 -0.03 40.79
CA ASP A 104 -10.73 -0.66 40.00
C ASP A 104 -11.10 -0.64 38.51
N GLY A 105 -10.12 -0.32 37.65
CA GLY A 105 -10.27 -0.44 36.21
C GLY A 105 -10.79 0.78 35.44
N GLU A 106 -10.58 1.98 35.97
CA GLU A 106 -10.77 3.24 35.23
C GLU A 106 -9.58 3.51 34.28
N PHE A 107 -9.91 4.02 33.08
CA PHE A 107 -8.94 4.38 32.05
C PHE A 107 -8.69 5.88 32.04
N VAL A 108 -7.48 6.28 32.40
CA VAL A 108 -7.05 7.68 32.40
C VAL A 108 -6.22 7.94 31.16
N PHE A 109 -6.56 8.99 30.42
CA PHE A 109 -5.79 9.47 29.27
C PHE A 109 -5.04 10.75 29.66
N PHE A 110 -3.74 10.80 29.37
CA PHE A 110 -2.92 11.99 29.59
C PHE A 110 -1.72 12.01 28.63
N GLY A 111 -0.97 13.12 28.60
CA GLY A 111 0.23 13.26 27.79
C GLY A 111 0.17 14.43 26.81
N ASP A 112 1.28 14.66 26.12
CA ASP A 112 1.52 15.81 25.25
C ASP A 112 2.25 15.39 23.96
N SER A 113 2.38 16.31 23.02
CA SER A 113 2.98 16.01 21.72
C SER A 113 4.49 15.71 21.80
N THR A 114 5.18 16.15 22.85
CA THR A 114 6.64 15.97 22.98
C THR A 114 6.98 14.61 23.58
N ARG A 115 6.33 14.23 24.69
CA ARG A 115 6.57 12.97 25.42
C ARG A 115 5.66 11.83 24.96
N GLY A 116 4.66 12.13 24.15
CA GLY A 116 3.65 11.18 23.69
C GLY A 116 2.42 11.16 24.60
N HIS A 117 1.42 10.45 24.10
CA HIS A 117 0.12 10.27 24.74
C HIS A 117 0.03 8.88 25.36
N ILE A 118 -0.58 8.82 26.55
CA ILE A 118 -0.64 7.66 27.39
C ILE A 118 -2.09 7.34 27.73
N LEU A 119 -2.45 6.07 27.54
CA LEU A 119 -3.67 5.49 28.07
C LEU A 119 -3.28 4.56 29.23
N SER A 120 -3.74 4.88 30.43
CA SER A 120 -3.37 4.20 31.67
C SER A 120 -4.57 3.46 32.26
N HIS A 121 -4.37 2.19 32.59
CA HIS A 121 -5.34 1.34 33.29
C HIS A 121 -4.75 0.94 34.65
N LYS A 122 -5.33 1.42 35.74
CA LYS A 122 -4.86 1.12 37.11
C LYS A 122 -5.71 0.03 37.76
N PHE A 123 -5.07 -0.87 38.49
CA PHE A 123 -5.74 -1.95 39.21
C PHE A 123 -4.92 -2.40 40.42
N ARG A 124 -5.62 -2.92 41.43
CA ARG A 124 -5.03 -3.47 42.65
C ARG A 124 -4.89 -4.99 42.54
N VAL A 125 -3.78 -5.52 43.05
CA VAL A 125 -3.51 -6.95 43.14
C VAL A 125 -3.40 -7.32 44.61
N SER A 126 -4.17 -8.32 45.06
CA SER A 126 -4.18 -8.77 46.45
C SER A 126 -2.81 -9.27 46.90
N ASP A 127 -2.33 -8.80 48.05
CA ASP A 127 -1.07 -9.24 48.65
C ASP A 127 -1.17 -9.18 50.18
N LEU A 128 -1.20 -10.33 50.84
CA LEU A 128 -1.32 -10.42 52.30
C LEU A 128 -0.12 -9.89 53.09
N GLN A 129 1.03 -9.69 52.43
CA GLN A 129 2.27 -9.19 53.05
C GLN A 129 2.50 -7.69 52.78
N ALA A 130 1.78 -7.09 51.83
CA ALA A 130 1.85 -5.67 51.53
C ALA A 130 1.02 -4.83 52.49
N ARG A 131 1.41 -3.57 52.66
CA ARG A 131 0.63 -2.62 53.46
C ARG A 131 -0.74 -2.40 52.82
N GLY A 132 -1.81 -2.54 53.60
CA GLY A 132 -3.18 -2.43 53.09
C GLY A 132 -3.69 -3.68 52.36
N TYR A 133 -2.92 -4.78 52.36
CA TYR A 133 -3.25 -6.07 51.76
C TYR A 133 -3.36 -6.08 50.22
N PHE A 134 -2.77 -5.09 49.54
CA PHE A 134 -2.70 -5.04 48.08
C PHE A 134 -1.42 -4.36 47.59
N GLN A 135 -1.03 -4.66 46.36
CA GLN A 135 -0.04 -3.92 45.58
C GLN A 135 -0.74 -3.18 44.43
N LEU A 136 -0.24 -1.99 44.08
CA LEU A 136 -0.82 -1.16 43.02
C LEU A 136 -0.06 -1.37 41.70
N TYR A 137 -0.78 -1.75 40.66
CA TYR A 137 -0.27 -1.95 39.31
C TYR A 137 -0.98 -1.03 38.31
N SER A 138 -0.31 -0.79 37.17
CA SER A 138 -0.95 -0.16 36.02
C SER A 138 -0.43 -0.72 34.72
N ILE A 139 -1.32 -0.97 33.76
CA ILE A 139 -0.93 -1.17 32.36
C ILE A 139 -1.07 0.16 31.64
N ILE A 140 0.02 0.61 31.01
CA ILE A 140 0.06 1.83 30.20
C ILE A 140 0.26 1.48 28.73
N VAL A 141 -0.41 2.22 27.85
CA VAL A 141 -0.19 2.21 26.40
C VAL A 141 0.31 3.58 25.99
N LEU A 142 1.54 3.66 25.51
CA LEU A 142 2.19 4.88 25.06
C LEU A 142 2.21 4.95 23.52
N MET A 143 1.71 6.05 22.97
CA MET A 143 1.65 6.33 21.54
C MET A 143 2.01 7.78 21.24
N LYS A 144 2.63 8.05 20.09
CA LYS A 144 2.85 9.44 19.63
C LYS A 144 1.59 10.06 19.01
N ASP A 145 0.69 9.26 18.44
CA ASP A 145 -0.55 9.75 17.84
C ASP A 145 -1.69 9.78 18.87
N LYS A 146 -2.16 10.99 19.19
CA LYS A 146 -3.29 11.24 20.09
C LYS A 146 -4.58 10.63 19.57
N TYR A 147 -4.92 10.90 18.32
CA TYR A 147 -6.23 10.59 17.76
C TYR A 147 -6.37 9.10 17.54
N PHE A 148 -5.32 8.44 17.05
CA PHE A 148 -5.31 6.99 16.90
C PHE A 148 -5.47 6.27 18.24
N LEU A 149 -4.78 6.73 19.29
CA LEU A 149 -4.90 6.16 20.64
C LEU A 149 -6.32 6.32 21.20
N LEU A 150 -6.93 7.50 21.03
CA LEU A 150 -8.29 7.76 21.51
C LEU A 150 -9.35 6.96 20.72
N ASN A 151 -9.19 6.82 19.41
CA ASN A 151 -10.10 6.03 18.57
C ASN A 151 -9.98 4.52 18.85
N THR A 152 -8.78 4.05 19.20
CA THR A 152 -8.52 2.63 19.53
C THR A 152 -8.78 2.33 21.03
N LYS A 153 -9.09 3.35 21.84
CA LYS A 153 -9.33 3.21 23.30
C LYS A 153 -10.40 2.16 23.64
N PRO A 154 -11.58 2.08 23.00
CA PRO A 154 -12.60 1.09 23.38
C PRO A 154 -12.07 -0.34 23.26
N PHE A 155 -11.38 -0.64 22.16
CA PHE A 155 -10.73 -1.93 21.91
C PHE A 155 -9.64 -2.23 22.95
N LEU A 156 -8.73 -1.27 23.20
CA LEU A 156 -7.68 -1.44 24.19
C LEU A 156 -8.26 -1.64 25.59
N ALA A 157 -9.30 -0.89 25.94
CA ALA A 157 -9.87 -0.91 27.28
C ALA A 157 -10.50 -2.26 27.63
N GLU A 158 -11.22 -2.87 26.69
CA GLU A 158 -11.80 -4.19 26.84
C GLU A 158 -10.73 -5.26 27.14
N HIS A 159 -9.68 -5.29 26.34
CA HIS A 159 -8.64 -6.32 26.46
C HIS A 159 -7.70 -6.09 27.63
N LEU A 160 -7.36 -4.84 27.94
CA LEU A 160 -6.54 -4.51 29.12
C LEU A 160 -7.27 -4.80 30.43
N LYS A 161 -8.60 -4.62 30.46
CA LYS A 161 -9.43 -5.08 31.58
C LYS A 161 -9.32 -6.59 31.76
N LYS A 162 -9.46 -7.36 30.68
CA LYS A 162 -9.31 -8.83 30.73
C LYS A 162 -7.96 -9.26 31.31
N VAL A 163 -6.85 -8.68 30.81
CA VAL A 163 -5.51 -8.96 31.34
C VAL A 163 -5.41 -8.63 32.83
N SER A 164 -5.93 -7.47 33.26
CA SER A 164 -5.91 -7.12 34.69
C SER A 164 -6.76 -8.05 35.56
N SER A 165 -7.92 -8.49 35.07
CA SER A 165 -8.81 -9.41 35.79
C SER A 165 -8.19 -10.80 35.92
N GLU A 166 -7.47 -11.28 34.90
CA GLU A 166 -6.70 -12.53 34.97
C GLU A 166 -5.58 -12.46 36.03
N LEU A 167 -4.84 -11.34 36.09
CA LEU A 167 -3.83 -11.11 37.14
C LEU A 167 -4.46 -11.07 38.55
N GLN A 168 -5.58 -10.37 38.69
CA GLN A 168 -6.32 -10.28 39.96
C GLN A 168 -6.87 -11.64 40.40
N ALA A 169 -7.39 -12.44 39.47
CA ALA A 169 -7.89 -13.78 39.76
C ALA A 169 -6.78 -14.71 40.24
N GLY A 170 -5.61 -14.68 39.58
CA GLY A 170 -4.43 -15.43 40.02
C GLY A 170 -4.01 -15.06 41.45
N ALA A 171 -3.92 -13.76 41.73
CA ALA A 171 -3.56 -13.28 43.07
C ALA A 171 -4.59 -13.62 44.15
N ASN A 172 -5.88 -13.55 43.83
CA ASN A 172 -6.94 -13.93 44.76
C ASN A 172 -6.89 -15.43 45.10
N LYS A 173 -6.58 -16.28 44.12
CA LYS A 173 -6.38 -17.72 44.35
C LYS A 173 -5.21 -17.98 45.31
N THR A 174 -4.08 -17.30 45.10
CA THR A 174 -2.92 -17.39 46.02
C THR A 174 -3.29 -16.91 47.42
N LYS A 175 -3.97 -15.76 47.53
CA LYS A 175 -4.47 -15.22 48.79
C LYS A 175 -5.35 -16.24 49.54
N GLU A 176 -6.33 -16.84 48.88
CA GLU A 176 -7.19 -17.85 49.49
C GLU A 176 -6.41 -19.07 50.00
N THR A 177 -5.41 -19.53 49.26
CA THR A 177 -4.55 -20.65 49.71
C THR A 177 -3.68 -20.28 50.91
N GLU A 178 -3.19 -19.04 50.99
CA GLU A 178 -2.43 -18.54 52.14
C GLU A 178 -3.32 -18.35 53.38
N GLU A 179 -4.54 -17.84 53.22
CA GLU A 179 -5.55 -17.69 54.27
C GLU A 179 -5.95 -19.03 54.89
N ARG A 180 -6.04 -20.10 54.10
CA ARG A 180 -6.27 -21.47 54.61
C ARG A 180 -5.10 -21.99 55.43
N ARG A 181 -3.86 -21.57 55.15
CA ARG A 181 -2.65 -22.04 55.85
C ARG A 181 -2.37 -21.28 57.15
N GLN A 182 -2.70 -19.99 57.20
CA GLN A 182 -2.42 -19.14 58.36
C GLN A 182 -3.58 -18.19 58.67
N SER A 183 -4.15 -18.33 59.88
CA SER A 183 -5.19 -17.43 60.39
C SER A 183 -4.68 -15.99 60.55
N GLU A 184 -5.54 -15.00 60.29
CA GLU A 184 -5.24 -13.57 60.50
C GLU A 184 -4.70 -13.25 61.89
N ARG A 185 -5.21 -13.95 62.92
CA ARG A 185 -4.76 -13.77 64.31
C ARG A 185 -3.33 -14.26 64.49
N GLN A 186 -2.99 -15.38 63.84
CA GLN A 186 -1.66 -15.98 63.89
C GLN A 186 -0.63 -15.09 63.18
N ARG A 187 -1.01 -14.41 62.09
CA ARG A 187 -0.14 -13.42 61.41
C ARG A 187 0.14 -12.20 62.26
N ARG A 188 -0.90 -11.62 62.87
CA ARG A 188 -0.78 -10.46 63.78
C ARG A 188 0.07 -10.77 65.02
N LEU A 189 -0.03 -11.98 65.54
CA LEU A 189 0.72 -12.44 66.72
C LEU A 189 2.14 -12.93 66.40
N SER A 190 2.43 -13.30 65.14
CA SER A 190 3.71 -13.91 64.75
C SER A 190 4.92 -12.98 64.83
N GLY A 191 4.74 -11.69 65.09
CA GLY A 191 5.86 -10.78 65.41
C GLY A 191 6.98 -10.73 64.37
N ALA A 192 6.70 -11.10 63.10
CA ALA A 192 7.67 -10.91 62.03
C ALA A 192 8.00 -9.41 61.97
N PRO A 193 9.29 -9.03 62.03
CA PRO A 193 9.67 -7.64 62.19
C PRO A 193 9.15 -6.85 60.98
N PHE A 194 8.31 -5.85 61.27
CA PHE A 194 7.82 -4.81 60.35
C PHE A 194 8.94 -4.02 59.62
N LEU A 195 10.20 -4.40 59.81
CA LEU A 195 11.38 -3.69 59.32
C LEU A 195 11.90 -4.22 57.97
N MET A 196 11.41 -5.35 57.45
CA MET A 196 11.70 -5.78 56.08
C MET A 196 10.51 -6.50 55.43
N HIS A 197 9.53 -5.75 54.94
CA HIS A 197 8.61 -6.26 53.93
C HIS A 197 9.39 -6.47 52.63
N SER A 198 9.78 -7.71 52.31
CA SER A 198 10.27 -8.02 50.96
C SER A 198 9.07 -7.96 50.02
N SER A 199 8.97 -6.90 49.23
CA SER A 199 7.93 -6.76 48.22
C SER A 199 7.99 -7.96 47.26
N ARG A 200 6.91 -8.75 47.21
CA ARG A 200 6.84 -10.01 46.44
C ARG A 200 6.83 -9.76 44.94
N SER A 201 7.44 -10.66 44.19
CA SER A 201 7.39 -10.64 42.73
C SER A 201 5.98 -10.94 42.22
N LEU A 202 5.63 -10.46 41.02
CA LEU A 202 4.33 -10.78 40.41
C LEU A 202 4.12 -12.30 40.27
N LEU A 203 5.20 -13.05 40.05
CA LEU A 203 5.23 -14.50 39.99
C LEU A 203 4.75 -15.15 41.31
N GLU A 204 5.24 -14.65 42.44
CA GLU A 204 4.83 -15.11 43.77
C GLU A 204 3.39 -14.72 44.10
N LEU A 205 2.94 -13.55 43.63
CA LEU A 205 1.56 -13.10 43.85
C LEU A 205 0.56 -13.97 43.10
N THR A 206 0.79 -14.25 41.83
CA THR A 206 -0.14 -15.02 41.00
C THR A 206 0.03 -16.53 41.12
N GLY A 207 1.20 -17.01 41.57
CA GLY A 207 1.54 -18.43 41.60
C GLY A 207 1.79 -19.04 40.22
N GLU A 208 1.95 -18.21 39.19
CA GLU A 208 2.09 -18.63 37.79
C GLU A 208 3.53 -18.46 37.31
N GLU A 209 4.23 -19.56 37.01
CA GLU A 209 5.65 -19.53 36.61
C GLU A 209 5.88 -18.81 35.27
N ASN A 210 4.92 -18.91 34.35
CA ASN A 210 5.04 -18.40 32.98
C ASN A 210 4.30 -17.07 32.76
N ILE A 211 4.03 -16.31 33.82
CA ILE A 211 3.19 -15.11 33.77
C ILE A 211 3.70 -14.07 32.76
N PHE A 212 5.00 -13.89 32.66
CA PHE A 212 5.60 -12.93 31.74
C PHE A 212 5.56 -13.38 30.27
N ALA A 213 5.57 -14.70 30.02
CA ALA A 213 5.37 -15.22 28.67
C ALA A 213 3.90 -15.04 28.23
N GLN A 214 2.96 -15.22 29.15
CA GLN A 214 1.54 -14.91 28.90
C GLN A 214 1.36 -13.41 28.63
N LEU A 215 1.93 -12.54 29.46
CA LEU A 215 1.89 -11.08 29.24
C LEU A 215 2.53 -10.67 27.91
N HIS A 216 3.66 -11.28 27.53
CA HIS A 216 4.26 -11.07 26.22
C HIS A 216 3.26 -11.40 25.10
N SER A 217 2.61 -12.56 25.18
CA SER A 217 1.61 -12.99 24.19
C SER A 217 0.44 -12.01 24.12
N HIS A 218 -0.14 -11.61 25.26
CA HIS A 218 -1.24 -10.64 25.30
C HIS A 218 -0.84 -9.28 24.72
N PHE A 219 0.31 -8.73 25.11
CA PHE A 219 0.75 -7.42 24.64
C PHE A 219 1.16 -7.42 23.17
N SER A 220 1.81 -8.49 22.70
CA SER A 220 2.16 -8.65 21.28
C SER A 220 0.90 -8.78 20.42
N TRP A 221 -0.07 -9.57 20.88
CA TRP A 221 -1.37 -9.69 20.23
C TRP A 221 -2.11 -8.35 20.20
N LEU A 222 -2.12 -7.58 21.29
CA LEU A 222 -2.74 -6.25 21.33
C LEU A 222 -2.09 -5.28 20.34
N LEU A 223 -0.76 -5.30 20.23
CA LEU A 223 -0.03 -4.46 19.27
C LEU A 223 -0.34 -4.85 17.82
N LEU A 224 -0.47 -6.15 17.55
CA LEU A 224 -0.82 -6.69 16.23
C LEU A 224 -2.28 -6.40 15.87
N ALA A 225 -3.23 -6.80 16.72
CA ALA A 225 -4.65 -6.59 16.52
C ALA A 225 -5.01 -5.10 16.47
N GLY A 226 -4.41 -4.28 17.34
CA GLY A 226 -4.56 -2.82 17.29
C GLY A 226 -4.05 -2.20 15.99
N SER A 227 -3.12 -2.85 15.28
CA SER A 227 -2.68 -2.42 13.94
C SER A 227 -3.72 -2.66 12.84
N ARG A 228 -4.56 -3.68 13.04
CA ARG A 228 -5.60 -4.13 12.09
C ARG A 228 -6.99 -3.61 12.48
N PHE A 229 -7.09 -2.87 13.59
CA PHE A 229 -8.37 -2.40 14.13
C PHE A 229 -9.05 -1.38 13.22
N LEU A 230 -8.28 -0.46 12.62
CA LEU A 230 -8.75 0.47 11.60
C LEU A 230 -8.10 0.09 10.28
N THR A 231 -8.92 -0.28 9.29
CA THR A 231 -8.45 -0.59 7.94
C THR A 231 -9.05 0.38 6.95
N GLU A 232 -8.21 0.92 6.07
CA GLU A 232 -8.64 1.78 4.99
C GLU A 232 -8.90 0.95 3.73
N HIS A 233 -10.03 1.21 3.09
CA HIS A 233 -10.38 0.62 1.80
C HIS A 233 -10.40 1.72 0.75
N VAL A 234 -9.27 1.88 0.05
CA VAL A 234 -9.16 2.82 -1.06
C VAL A 234 -9.53 2.11 -2.36
N THR A 235 -10.64 2.52 -2.96
CA THR A 235 -11.02 2.05 -4.30
C THR A 235 -10.34 2.93 -5.34
N PHE A 236 -9.33 2.39 -6.01
CA PHE A 236 -8.89 2.96 -7.28
C PHE A 236 -9.96 2.69 -8.32
N GLY A 237 -10.30 3.67 -9.15
CA GLY A 237 -11.17 3.45 -10.30
C GLY A 237 -10.55 2.43 -11.27
N ASN A 238 -11.19 2.21 -12.43
CA ASN A 238 -10.57 1.41 -13.49
C ASN A 238 -9.33 2.15 -14.02
N LEU A 239 -8.19 1.88 -13.40
CA LEU A 239 -6.90 2.46 -13.77
C LEU A 239 -6.51 1.88 -15.13
N PRO A 240 -6.33 2.71 -16.18
CA PRO A 240 -6.04 2.23 -17.53
C PRO A 240 -4.78 1.37 -17.66
N TRP A 241 -3.84 1.46 -16.70
CA TRP A 241 -2.56 0.72 -16.70
C TRP A 241 -2.61 -0.59 -15.91
N LEU A 242 -3.71 -0.89 -15.21
CA LEU A 242 -3.91 -2.18 -14.59
C LEU A 242 -4.63 -3.08 -15.60
N PRO A 243 -4.07 -4.26 -15.94
CA PRO A 243 -4.76 -5.19 -16.82
C PRO A 243 -6.16 -5.46 -16.26
N HIS A 244 -7.15 -5.60 -17.15
CA HIS A 244 -8.50 -5.99 -16.75
C HIS A 244 -8.41 -7.15 -15.75
N GLN A 245 -8.85 -6.92 -14.52
CA GLN A 245 -8.99 -8.01 -13.56
C GLN A 245 -9.94 -8.99 -14.22
N SER A 246 -9.39 -10.13 -14.68
CA SER A 246 -10.15 -11.21 -15.27
C SER A 246 -11.34 -11.49 -14.36
N SER A 247 -12.55 -11.41 -14.91
CA SER A 247 -13.86 -11.45 -14.25
C SER A 247 -14.19 -12.79 -13.55
N GLY A 248 -13.18 -13.55 -13.12
CA GLY A 248 -13.34 -14.86 -12.50
C GLY A 248 -13.07 -14.93 -11.00
N ARG A 249 -12.23 -14.07 -10.43
CA ARG A 249 -11.96 -14.05 -8.98
C ARG A 249 -11.46 -12.67 -8.55
N PRO A 250 -12.04 -12.02 -7.52
CA PRO A 250 -11.30 -10.99 -6.83
C PRO A 250 -10.01 -11.65 -6.30
N PRO A 251 -8.81 -11.07 -6.51
CA PRO A 251 -7.62 -11.60 -5.89
C PRO A 251 -7.89 -11.68 -4.38
N ALA A 252 -7.64 -12.86 -3.78
CA ALA A 252 -7.87 -13.13 -2.36
C ALA A 252 -7.02 -12.23 -1.44
N GLN A 253 -6.16 -11.39 -2.00
CA GLN A 253 -5.53 -10.29 -1.32
C GLN A 253 -6.14 -9.00 -1.87
N ARG A 254 -7.09 -8.43 -1.09
CA ARG A 254 -7.36 -6.98 -1.14
C ARG A 254 -6.01 -6.31 -1.24
N LEU A 255 -5.85 -5.41 -2.22
CA LEU A 255 -4.70 -4.53 -2.34
C LEU A 255 -4.61 -3.68 -1.06
N THR A 256 -4.07 -4.24 0.02
CA THR A 256 -3.42 -3.47 1.06
C THR A 256 -2.28 -2.76 0.39
N TYR A 257 -2.14 -1.47 0.68
CA TYR A 257 -0.99 -0.70 0.29
C TYR A 257 0.25 -1.28 0.98
N ASN A 258 0.91 -2.21 0.31
CA ASN A 258 2.21 -2.71 0.69
C ASN A 258 3.23 -1.68 0.15
N SER A 259 4.19 -1.24 0.96
CA SER A 259 5.30 -0.34 0.55
C SER A 259 6.05 -0.76 -0.73
N SER A 260 5.81 -1.97 -1.25
CA SER A 260 6.32 -2.47 -2.52
C SER A 260 5.72 -1.83 -3.78
N THR A 261 4.65 -1.04 -3.69
CA THR A 261 4.09 -0.30 -4.85
C THR A 261 4.63 1.12 -5.01
N LEU A 262 5.24 1.70 -3.97
CA LEU A 262 5.93 3.00 -4.05
C LEU A 262 7.06 3.06 -5.10
N PRO A 263 7.90 2.01 -5.28
CA PRO A 263 8.92 2.00 -6.32
C PRO A 263 8.34 2.05 -7.74
N MET A 264 7.11 1.58 -7.96
CA MET A 264 6.46 1.64 -9.27
C MET A 264 6.00 3.05 -9.63
N ILE A 265 5.63 3.85 -8.63
CA ILE A 265 5.27 5.26 -8.80
C ILE A 265 6.55 6.10 -9.02
N GLN A 266 7.61 5.86 -8.24
CA GLN A 266 8.90 6.52 -8.42
C GLN A 266 9.53 6.21 -9.79
N LYS A 267 9.45 4.96 -10.26
CA LYS A 267 9.94 4.59 -11.60
C LYS A 267 9.18 5.31 -12.73
N TYR A 268 7.93 5.72 -12.48
CA TYR A 268 7.12 6.51 -13.42
C TYR A 268 7.49 8.00 -13.41
N GLU A 269 8.00 8.53 -12.29
CA GLU A 269 8.49 9.91 -12.19
C GLU A 269 9.89 10.05 -12.79
N GLU A 270 10.77 9.06 -12.60
CA GLU A 270 12.13 9.04 -13.17
C GLU A 270 12.16 8.88 -14.70
N SER A 271 11.11 8.34 -15.32
CA SER A 271 11.02 8.11 -16.77
C SER A 271 10.59 9.33 -17.59
N ILE A 272 10.29 10.47 -16.96
CA ILE A 272 9.73 11.66 -17.63
C ILE A 272 10.81 12.45 -18.40
N ASP A 273 12.09 12.32 -18.04
CA ASP A 273 13.18 13.18 -18.51
C ASP A 273 14.09 12.55 -19.58
N ASP A 274 13.78 11.35 -20.10
CA ASP A 274 14.58 10.68 -21.14
C ASP A 274 13.99 10.91 -22.56
N PRO A 275 14.62 11.75 -23.40
CA PRO A 275 14.12 12.12 -24.74
C PRO A 275 14.14 10.97 -25.76
N ASP A 276 14.84 9.86 -25.48
CA ASP A 276 14.92 8.68 -26.34
C ASP A 276 13.82 7.64 -26.06
N GLN A 277 12.94 7.88 -25.09
CA GLN A 277 11.80 7.01 -24.77
C GLN A 277 10.65 7.15 -25.80
N GLU A 278 9.91 6.05 -26.04
CA GLU A 278 8.75 5.96 -26.95
C GLU A 278 7.67 7.06 -26.72
N GLU A 279 7.66 7.67 -25.54
CA GLU A 279 6.74 8.72 -25.14
C GLU A 279 6.97 10.06 -25.84
N PHE A 280 8.14 10.34 -26.43
CA PHE A 280 8.45 11.64 -27.05
C PHE A 280 8.07 11.78 -28.53
N PHE A 281 7.91 10.68 -29.29
CA PHE A 281 7.56 10.77 -30.71
C PHE A 281 6.06 11.07 -30.93
N SER A 282 5.69 12.30 -31.27
CA SER A 282 4.29 12.64 -31.55
C SER A 282 3.86 12.36 -33.00
N LEU A 283 2.57 12.52 -33.26
CA LEU A 283 2.00 12.46 -34.61
C LEU A 283 2.61 13.50 -35.58
N ARG A 284 3.28 14.56 -35.09
CA ARG A 284 4.05 15.48 -35.95
C ARG A 284 5.22 14.78 -36.63
N HIS A 285 5.80 13.75 -36.01
CA HIS A 285 6.84 12.95 -36.64
C HIS A 285 6.34 12.30 -37.93
N ILE A 286 5.15 11.69 -37.92
CA ILE A 286 4.51 11.13 -39.13
C ILE A 286 4.32 12.22 -40.18
N LYS A 287 3.83 13.41 -39.79
CA LYS A 287 3.61 14.54 -40.69
C LYS A 287 4.90 15.12 -41.29
N ASN A 288 6.02 15.01 -40.60
CA ASN A 288 7.32 15.46 -41.12
C ASN A 288 7.93 14.43 -42.07
N VAL A 289 7.67 13.14 -41.83
CA VAL A 289 8.18 12.02 -42.64
C VAL A 289 7.38 11.86 -43.95
N VAL A 290 6.06 12.04 -43.88
CA VAL A 290 5.11 11.89 -45.00
C VAL A 290 4.71 13.27 -45.53
N ARG A 291 4.30 13.40 -46.80
CA ARG A 291 3.86 14.72 -47.32
C ARG A 291 2.62 15.23 -46.58
N LYS A 292 2.46 16.56 -46.52
CA LYS A 292 1.32 17.21 -45.84
C LYS A 292 -0.04 16.68 -46.32
N GLU A 293 -0.17 16.40 -47.61
CA GLU A 293 -1.39 15.90 -48.26
C GLU A 293 -1.65 14.41 -47.96
N GLU A 294 -0.59 13.64 -47.72
CA GLU A 294 -0.64 12.20 -47.48
C GLU A 294 -0.87 11.87 -45.99
N PHE A 295 -0.53 12.79 -45.07
CA PHE A 295 -0.74 12.61 -43.63
C PHE A 295 -2.20 12.32 -43.26
N ALA A 296 -3.14 13.05 -43.86
CA ALA A 296 -4.57 12.82 -43.65
C ALA A 296 -4.97 11.40 -44.10
N THR A 297 -4.43 10.94 -45.23
CA THR A 297 -4.67 9.60 -45.76
C THR A 297 -4.15 8.51 -44.83
N VAL A 298 -2.95 8.67 -44.28
CA VAL A 298 -2.37 7.75 -43.29
C VAL A 298 -3.26 7.65 -42.06
N CYS A 299 -3.68 8.79 -41.49
CA CYS A 299 -4.56 8.81 -40.32
C CYS A 299 -5.92 8.15 -40.62
N TYR A 300 -6.51 8.41 -41.78
CA TYR A 300 -7.79 7.81 -42.17
C TYR A 300 -7.68 6.28 -42.27
N CYS A 301 -6.66 5.79 -42.99
CA CYS A 301 -6.43 4.35 -43.16
C CYS A 301 -6.16 3.65 -41.83
N ALA A 302 -5.39 4.26 -40.93
CA ALA A 302 -5.09 3.71 -39.61
C ALA A 302 -6.36 3.62 -38.73
N LEU A 303 -7.16 4.69 -38.71
CA LEU A 303 -8.37 4.77 -37.87
C LEU A 303 -9.54 3.91 -38.38
N THR A 304 -9.59 3.60 -39.68
CA THR A 304 -10.69 2.83 -40.30
C THR A 304 -10.33 1.37 -40.58
N GLY A 305 -9.09 0.96 -40.32
CA GLY A 305 -8.67 -0.43 -40.43
C GLY A 305 -8.29 -0.90 -41.84
N VAL A 306 -7.97 0.03 -42.74
CA VAL A 306 -7.33 -0.29 -44.03
C VAL A 306 -5.96 -0.89 -43.74
N LYS A 307 -5.56 -1.94 -44.47
CA LYS A 307 -4.30 -2.63 -44.20
C LYS A 307 -3.12 -1.72 -44.59
N ILE A 308 -2.32 -1.29 -43.61
CA ILE A 308 -1.13 -0.46 -43.82
C ILE A 308 0.11 -1.35 -43.81
N ILE A 309 0.89 -1.29 -44.88
CA ILE A 309 2.18 -1.98 -45.01
C ILE A 309 3.28 -0.93 -45.12
N VAL A 310 4.18 -0.93 -44.15
CA VAL A 310 5.34 -0.04 -44.07
C VAL A 310 6.59 -0.85 -44.44
N ARG A 311 7.26 -0.49 -45.53
CA ARG A 311 8.46 -1.17 -46.01
C ARG A 311 9.67 -0.28 -45.80
N GLY A 312 10.72 -0.80 -45.18
CA GLY A 312 11.96 -0.04 -44.91
C GLY A 312 12.87 -0.67 -43.88
N ALA A 313 14.01 -0.05 -43.63
CA ALA A 313 14.93 -0.47 -42.57
C ALA A 313 14.24 -0.41 -41.17
N PRO A 314 14.44 -1.41 -40.30
CA PRO A 314 13.78 -1.47 -38.98
C PRO A 314 13.98 -0.21 -38.14
N GLU A 315 15.18 0.37 -38.13
CA GLU A 315 15.52 1.57 -37.34
C GLU A 315 14.68 2.80 -37.72
N ARG A 316 14.39 2.97 -39.03
CA ARG A 316 13.60 4.11 -39.54
C ARG A 316 12.10 3.86 -39.38
N THR A 317 11.67 2.63 -39.65
CA THR A 317 10.25 2.27 -39.57
C THR A 317 9.75 2.17 -38.13
N PHE A 318 10.61 1.85 -37.16
CA PHE A 318 10.25 1.71 -35.75
C PHE A 318 9.59 2.99 -35.19
N ARG A 319 10.23 4.15 -35.33
CA ARG A 319 9.71 5.44 -34.84
C ARG A 319 8.35 5.77 -35.45
N PHE A 320 8.21 5.53 -36.75
CA PHE A 320 6.97 5.72 -37.48
C PHE A 320 5.85 4.79 -36.99
N MET A 321 6.17 3.53 -36.73
CA MET A 321 5.22 2.54 -36.21
C MET A 321 4.76 2.84 -34.79
N VAL A 322 5.65 3.33 -33.92
CA VAL A 322 5.29 3.79 -32.56
C VAL A 322 4.29 4.95 -32.62
N CYS A 323 4.46 5.90 -33.54
CA CYS A 323 3.48 6.98 -33.73
C CYS A 323 2.15 6.47 -34.29
N LEU A 324 2.15 5.51 -35.21
CA LEU A 324 0.92 4.89 -35.71
C LEU A 324 0.16 4.14 -34.62
N LYS A 325 0.89 3.49 -33.71
CA LYS A 325 0.33 2.81 -32.54
C LYS A 325 -0.48 3.77 -31.65
N LYS A 326 -0.06 5.04 -31.55
CA LYS A 326 -0.77 6.09 -30.79
C LYS A 326 -2.14 6.46 -31.40
N LEU A 327 -2.43 6.09 -32.65
CA LEU A 327 -3.74 6.31 -33.29
C LEU A 327 -4.75 5.21 -32.95
N LEU A 328 -4.33 4.11 -32.30
CA LEU A 328 -5.19 2.99 -31.95
C LEU A 328 -5.33 2.85 -30.42
N PRO A 329 -6.50 2.43 -29.93
CA PRO A 329 -6.68 2.00 -28.55
C PRO A 329 -5.73 0.84 -28.17
N GLU A 330 -5.32 0.78 -26.90
CA GLU A 330 -4.43 -0.26 -26.36
C GLU A 330 -4.88 -1.70 -26.67
N PRO A 331 -6.17 -2.08 -26.54
CA PRO A 331 -6.61 -3.43 -26.89
C PRO A 331 -6.41 -3.81 -28.36
N MET A 332 -6.29 -2.81 -29.25
CA MET A 332 -6.12 -2.99 -30.70
C MET A 332 -4.65 -2.99 -31.12
N HIS A 333 -3.70 -2.81 -30.20
CA HIS A 333 -2.26 -2.84 -30.52
C HIS A 333 -1.78 -4.22 -31.00
N ASN A 334 -2.51 -5.29 -30.67
CA ASN A 334 -2.29 -6.63 -31.19
C ASN A 334 -2.51 -6.75 -32.71
N LEU A 335 -3.21 -5.80 -33.33
CA LEU A 335 -3.41 -5.72 -34.78
C LEU A 335 -2.17 -5.18 -35.51
N MET A 336 -1.14 -4.78 -34.76
CA MET A 336 0.11 -4.25 -35.29
C MET A 336 1.22 -5.30 -35.18
N ARG A 337 2.02 -5.42 -36.24
CA ARG A 337 3.26 -6.21 -36.23
C ARG A 337 4.43 -5.34 -36.65
N ILE A 338 5.41 -5.19 -35.76
CA ILE A 338 6.66 -4.50 -36.04
C ILE A 338 7.70 -5.54 -36.43
N ASP A 339 8.47 -5.25 -37.48
CA ASP A 339 9.59 -6.06 -38.00
C ASP A 339 9.18 -7.50 -38.38
N ALA A 340 8.28 -7.62 -39.35
CA ALA A 340 7.92 -8.90 -39.94
C ALA A 340 9.05 -9.39 -40.87
N GLN A 341 9.75 -10.45 -40.46
CA GLN A 341 10.90 -11.02 -41.16
C GLN A 341 10.53 -12.03 -42.27
N HIS A 342 9.27 -12.48 -42.33
CA HIS A 342 8.82 -13.51 -43.28
C HIS A 342 7.57 -13.08 -44.04
N GLN A 343 7.42 -13.53 -45.29
CA GLN A 343 6.25 -13.20 -46.14
C GLN A 343 4.93 -13.75 -45.55
N HIS A 344 4.98 -14.89 -44.86
CA HIS A 344 3.83 -15.45 -44.14
C HIS A 344 3.36 -14.60 -42.95
N SER A 345 4.19 -13.65 -42.48
CA SER A 345 3.81 -12.68 -41.45
C SER A 345 2.86 -11.59 -41.97
N ILE A 346 2.61 -11.52 -43.29
CA ILE A 346 1.59 -10.67 -43.91
C ILE A 346 0.20 -11.34 -43.80
N SER A 347 -0.12 -11.92 -42.64
CA SER A 347 -1.40 -12.56 -42.32
C SER A 347 -2.58 -11.58 -42.45
N SER A 348 -3.81 -12.10 -42.62
CA SER A 348 -5.05 -11.31 -42.64
C SER A 348 -5.43 -10.69 -41.28
N GLU A 349 -4.84 -11.21 -40.20
CA GLU A 349 -5.10 -10.80 -38.82
C GLU A 349 -4.49 -9.44 -38.48
N TYR A 350 -3.29 -9.14 -38.98
CA TYR A 350 -2.61 -7.87 -38.76
C TYR A 350 -3.08 -6.80 -39.76
N LYS A 351 -3.41 -5.62 -39.23
CA LYS A 351 -3.84 -4.45 -40.02
C LYS A 351 -2.72 -3.47 -40.29
N ILE A 352 -1.73 -3.34 -39.40
CA ILE A 352 -0.57 -2.46 -39.62
C ILE A 352 0.70 -3.30 -39.47
N ILE A 353 1.54 -3.33 -40.51
CA ILE A 353 2.71 -4.22 -40.56
C ILE A 353 3.92 -3.43 -41.02
N SER A 354 5.07 -3.56 -40.35
CA SER A 354 6.36 -3.15 -40.90
C SER A 354 7.18 -4.34 -41.41
N VAL A 355 7.81 -4.21 -42.57
CA VAL A 355 8.60 -5.24 -43.27
C VAL A 355 9.91 -4.68 -43.81
N SER A 356 10.93 -5.53 -43.97
CA SER A 356 12.18 -5.16 -44.66
C SER A 356 11.95 -4.89 -46.16
N ASN A 357 12.90 -4.17 -46.77
CA ASN A 357 12.95 -3.92 -48.21
C ASN A 357 13.08 -5.21 -49.04
N ASP A 358 13.55 -6.32 -48.47
CA ASP A 358 13.75 -7.55 -49.22
C ASP A 358 12.46 -8.38 -49.44
N ILE A 359 11.38 -8.03 -48.73
CA ILE A 359 10.15 -8.81 -48.71
C ILE A 359 9.19 -8.33 -49.81
N ALA A 360 8.64 -9.28 -50.57
CA ALA A 360 7.59 -9.02 -51.55
C ALA A 360 6.27 -8.65 -50.84
N VAL A 361 5.72 -7.48 -51.18
CA VAL A 361 4.48 -6.95 -50.60
C VAL A 361 3.36 -6.89 -51.65
N PRO A 362 2.09 -7.06 -51.25
CA PRO A 362 0.95 -6.91 -52.16
C PRO A 362 0.92 -5.55 -52.86
N ILE A 363 0.30 -5.53 -54.04
CA ILE A 363 0.07 -4.29 -54.81
C ILE A 363 -0.89 -3.39 -54.02
N ALA A 364 -0.62 -2.08 -54.01
CA ALA A 364 -1.50 -1.11 -53.39
C ALA A 364 -2.89 -1.15 -54.02
N SER A 365 -3.92 -1.21 -53.18
CA SER A 365 -5.32 -1.34 -53.59
C SER A 365 -6.19 -0.51 -52.64
N ALA A 366 -7.50 -0.41 -52.90
CA ALA A 366 -8.40 0.29 -51.98
C ALA A 366 -8.33 -0.27 -50.54
N SER A 367 -8.01 -1.56 -50.38
CA SER A 367 -7.87 -2.23 -49.07
C SER A 367 -6.44 -2.32 -48.54
N VAL A 368 -5.43 -1.97 -49.35
CA VAL A 368 -4.00 -2.05 -49.00
C VAL A 368 -3.32 -0.71 -49.25
N PHE A 369 -2.94 -0.04 -48.16
CA PHE A 369 -2.18 1.20 -48.11
C PHE A 369 -0.69 0.91 -47.96
N ARG A 370 0.16 1.40 -48.87
CA ARG A 370 1.59 1.08 -48.88
C ARG A 370 2.44 2.32 -48.62
N ILE A 371 3.44 2.18 -47.76
CA ILE A 371 4.42 3.21 -47.40
C ILE A 371 5.81 2.61 -47.59
N ASP A 372 6.57 3.07 -48.58
CA ASP A 372 7.92 2.61 -48.87
C ASP A 372 8.95 3.66 -48.42
N PHE A 373 9.81 3.34 -47.45
CA PHE A 373 11.01 4.11 -47.13
C PHE A 373 12.11 3.78 -48.12
N LEU A 374 12.56 4.78 -48.87
CA LEU A 374 13.52 4.61 -49.96
C LEU A 374 14.96 4.80 -49.46
N ASP A 375 15.89 3.97 -49.92
CA ASP A 375 17.32 4.06 -49.57
C ASP A 375 18.01 5.28 -50.22
N LYS A 376 17.42 5.84 -51.29
CA LYS A 376 17.86 7.07 -51.96
C LYS A 376 16.73 8.08 -51.96
N HIS A 377 17.01 9.31 -51.52
CA HIS A 377 16.03 10.41 -51.57
C HIS A 377 15.61 10.67 -53.01
N VAL A 378 14.34 10.42 -53.32
CA VAL A 378 13.76 10.83 -54.59
C VAL A 378 13.08 12.17 -54.34
N ASN A 379 13.55 13.24 -54.98
CA ASN A 379 13.01 14.61 -54.86
C ASN A 379 13.00 15.16 -53.42
N GLY A 380 14.02 14.86 -52.60
CA GLY A 380 14.13 15.36 -51.22
C GLY A 380 13.19 14.71 -50.21
N HIS A 381 12.42 13.70 -50.62
CA HIS A 381 11.55 12.93 -49.73
C HIS A 381 12.09 11.52 -49.51
N GLU A 382 12.04 11.06 -48.26
CA GLU A 382 12.51 9.73 -47.84
C GLU A 382 11.47 8.62 -48.06
N VAL A 383 10.20 8.99 -48.31
CA VAL A 383 9.06 8.05 -48.30
C VAL A 383 8.21 8.19 -49.56
N SER A 384 7.80 7.05 -50.12
CA SER A 384 6.80 6.94 -51.20
C SER A 384 5.52 6.32 -50.66
N VAL A 385 4.42 7.05 -50.73
CA VAL A 385 3.09 6.59 -50.32
C VAL A 385 2.27 6.19 -51.55
N LYS A 386 1.63 5.02 -51.50
CA LYS A 386 0.79 4.50 -52.57
C LYS A 386 -0.53 3.98 -52.00
N TRP A 387 -1.61 4.67 -52.37
CA TRP A 387 -2.97 4.20 -52.12
C TRP A 387 -3.89 4.74 -53.21
N PRO A 388 -4.57 3.84 -53.97
CA PRO A 388 -5.48 4.25 -55.03
C PRO A 388 -6.88 4.61 -54.53
N GLY A 389 -7.11 4.62 -53.21
CA GLY A 389 -8.37 5.06 -52.62
C GLY A 389 -8.46 6.59 -52.52
N GLU A 390 -9.69 7.08 -52.36
CA GLU A 390 -9.96 8.50 -52.16
C GLU A 390 -10.47 8.76 -50.74
N LEU A 391 -10.08 9.91 -50.17
CA LEU A 391 -10.63 10.36 -48.91
C LEU A 391 -12.11 10.74 -49.07
N PRO A 392 -12.98 10.41 -48.09
CA PRO A 392 -14.36 10.81 -48.14
C PRO A 392 -14.49 12.35 -48.06
N ARG A 393 -15.51 12.91 -48.72
CA ARG A 393 -15.81 14.36 -48.71
C ARG A 393 -15.97 14.94 -47.30
N LYS A 394 -16.40 14.13 -46.33
CA LYS A 394 -16.46 14.45 -44.90
C LYS A 394 -15.62 13.46 -44.13
N LEU A 395 -14.66 13.97 -43.36
CA LEU A 395 -13.76 13.17 -42.53
C LEU A 395 -14.40 12.87 -41.16
N PRO A 396 -14.03 11.75 -40.52
CA PRO A 396 -14.47 11.46 -39.15
C PRO A 396 -14.08 12.56 -38.16
N ASP A 397 -14.93 12.83 -37.16
CA ASP A 397 -14.72 13.93 -36.21
C ASP A 397 -13.46 13.72 -35.35
N LEU A 398 -13.15 12.48 -34.96
CA LEU A 398 -11.87 12.14 -34.32
C LEU A 398 -10.68 12.60 -35.17
N MET A 399 -10.72 12.28 -36.46
CA MET A 399 -9.64 12.60 -37.39
C MET A 399 -9.51 14.12 -37.56
N VAL A 400 -10.62 14.85 -37.69
CA VAL A 400 -10.60 16.32 -37.77
C VAL A 400 -9.97 16.94 -36.51
N LYS A 401 -10.31 16.43 -35.33
CA LYS A 401 -9.71 16.89 -34.06
C LYS A 401 -8.22 16.58 -33.97
N LEU A 402 -7.79 15.40 -34.41
CA LEU A 402 -6.38 15.03 -34.45
C LEU A 402 -5.58 15.90 -35.43
N LEU A 403 -6.09 16.13 -36.64
CA LEU A 403 -5.45 16.99 -37.63
C LEU A 403 -5.26 18.42 -37.10
N LYS A 404 -6.30 18.99 -36.46
CA LYS A 404 -6.21 20.30 -35.80
C LYS A 404 -5.19 20.32 -34.67
N ALA A 405 -5.18 19.29 -33.81
CA ALA A 405 -4.22 19.20 -32.71
C ALA A 405 -2.76 19.15 -33.19
N VAL A 406 -2.50 18.47 -34.31
CA VAL A 406 -1.16 18.40 -34.92
C VAL A 406 -0.72 19.73 -35.54
N GLU A 407 -1.66 20.53 -36.06
CA GLU A 407 -1.40 21.86 -36.63
C GLU A 407 -1.23 22.97 -35.60
N GLU A 408 -1.71 22.75 -34.38
CA GLU A 408 -1.60 23.73 -33.31
C GLU A 408 -0.14 23.93 -32.89
N LYS A 409 0.36 25.16 -33.00
CA LYS A 409 1.78 25.47 -32.73
C LYS A 409 2.10 25.60 -31.24
N ILE A 410 1.08 25.88 -30.43
CA ILE A 410 1.22 26.05 -28.98
C ILE A 410 1.50 24.71 -28.28
N PHE A 411 1.04 23.60 -28.84
CA PHE A 411 1.24 22.29 -28.22
C PHE A 411 2.71 21.87 -28.24
N THR A 412 3.24 21.54 -27.07
CA THR A 412 4.48 20.76 -26.95
C THR A 412 4.22 19.32 -27.37
N GLU A 413 5.26 18.56 -27.69
CA GLU A 413 5.15 17.15 -28.07
C GLU A 413 4.43 16.31 -27.00
N LEU A 414 4.71 16.59 -25.71
CA LEU A 414 4.04 15.95 -24.58
C LEU A 414 2.54 16.27 -24.53
N VAL A 415 2.17 17.55 -24.67
CA VAL A 415 0.77 17.99 -24.67
C VAL A 415 0.01 17.36 -25.84
N LEU A 416 0.63 17.32 -27.02
CA LEU A 416 0.04 16.67 -28.20
C LEU A 416 -0.17 15.16 -27.96
N ASN A 417 0.76 14.47 -27.32
CA ASN A 417 0.63 13.05 -26.99
C ASN A 417 -0.49 12.80 -25.97
N LYS A 418 -0.60 13.63 -24.92
CA LYS A 418 -1.72 13.55 -23.97
C LYS A 418 -3.05 13.84 -24.65
N GLN A 419 -3.13 14.88 -25.48
CA GLN A 419 -4.33 15.24 -26.23
C GLN A 419 -4.76 14.11 -27.18
N THR A 420 -3.80 13.49 -27.87
CA THR A 420 -4.04 12.32 -28.72
C THR A 420 -4.64 11.18 -27.90
N LYS A 421 -4.03 10.84 -26.75
CA LYS A 421 -4.52 9.79 -25.86
C LYS A 421 -5.95 10.06 -25.37
N VAL A 422 -6.25 11.30 -24.97
CA VAL A 422 -7.61 11.70 -24.54
C VAL A 422 -8.63 11.49 -25.65
N LEU A 423 -8.30 11.91 -26.88
CA LEU A 423 -9.19 11.74 -28.03
C LEU A 423 -9.42 10.26 -28.39
N ILE A 424 -8.36 9.44 -28.37
CA ILE A 424 -8.49 8.00 -28.61
C ILE A 424 -9.35 7.34 -27.52
N GLU A 425 -9.12 7.67 -26.25
CA GLU A 425 -9.90 7.14 -25.11
C GLU A 425 -11.37 7.58 -25.14
N GLU A 426 -11.65 8.84 -25.49
CA GLU A 426 -13.02 9.33 -25.67
C GLU A 426 -13.77 8.48 -26.72
N TRP A 427 -13.15 8.24 -27.87
CA TRP A 427 -13.76 7.49 -28.96
C TRP A 427 -13.82 5.99 -28.69
N LYS A 428 -12.83 5.44 -27.96
CA LYS A 428 -12.87 4.06 -27.45
C LYS A 428 -14.09 3.88 -26.57
N ASN A 429 -14.30 4.78 -25.60
CA ASN A 429 -15.44 4.72 -24.69
C ASN A 429 -16.78 4.87 -25.43
N LYS A 430 -16.85 5.74 -26.46
CA LYS A 430 -18.04 5.81 -27.34
C LYS A 430 -18.32 4.48 -28.04
N ALA A 431 -17.30 3.84 -28.62
CA ALA A 431 -17.44 2.54 -29.28
C ALA A 431 -17.85 1.44 -28.29
N THR A 432 -17.22 1.37 -27.11
CA THR A 432 -17.57 0.42 -26.04
C THR A 432 -19.01 0.62 -25.56
N CYS A 433 -19.45 1.85 -25.34
CA CYS A 433 -20.84 2.17 -24.97
C CYS A 433 -21.83 1.71 -26.05
N LEU A 434 -21.50 1.89 -27.33
CA LEU A 434 -22.33 1.41 -28.44
C LEU A 434 -22.38 -0.12 -28.51
N ASN A 435 -21.27 -0.82 -28.23
CA ASN A 435 -21.22 -2.29 -28.18
C ASN A 435 -22.08 -2.88 -27.06
N HIS A 436 -22.18 -2.20 -25.91
CA HIS A 436 -23.04 -2.63 -24.81
C HIS A 436 -24.55 -2.47 -25.11
N ALA A 437 -24.91 -1.58 -26.04
CA ALA A 437 -26.30 -1.39 -26.44
C ALA A 437 -26.76 -2.51 -27.40
N LYS A 438 -27.50 -3.49 -26.88
CA LYS A 438 -27.97 -4.68 -27.63
C LYS A 438 -29.07 -4.42 -28.68
N SER A 439 -29.75 -3.28 -28.61
CA SER A 439 -30.88 -2.96 -29.51
C SER A 439 -30.51 -1.89 -30.52
N THR A 440 -30.83 -2.12 -31.80
CA THR A 440 -30.59 -1.19 -32.91
C THR A 440 -31.28 0.17 -32.71
N SER A 441 -32.46 0.19 -32.09
CA SER A 441 -33.17 1.44 -31.81
C SER A 441 -32.51 2.26 -30.69
N VAL A 442 -31.92 1.57 -29.69
CA VAL A 442 -31.15 2.20 -28.60
C VAL A 442 -29.81 2.71 -29.13
N GLN A 443 -29.11 1.93 -29.96
CA GLN A 443 -27.88 2.36 -30.62
C GLN A 443 -28.10 3.63 -31.46
N ALA A 444 -29.20 3.72 -32.23
CA ALA A 444 -29.52 4.90 -33.02
C ALA A 444 -29.74 6.16 -32.16
N LYS A 445 -30.40 6.03 -31.00
CA LYS A 445 -30.56 7.12 -30.03
C LYS A 445 -29.22 7.49 -29.36
N LEU A 446 -28.43 6.49 -28.98
CA LEU A 446 -27.14 6.69 -28.32
C LEU A 446 -26.12 7.37 -29.24
N LYS A 447 -26.10 7.03 -30.54
CA LYS A 447 -25.28 7.73 -31.55
C LYS A 447 -25.59 9.23 -31.59
N LYS A 448 -26.87 9.61 -31.54
CA LYS A 448 -27.28 11.03 -31.48
C LYS A 448 -26.80 11.72 -30.21
N VAL A 449 -26.89 11.07 -29.06
CA VAL A 449 -26.44 11.62 -27.76
C VAL A 449 -24.92 11.78 -27.70
N LEU A 450 -24.18 10.79 -28.20
CA LEU A 450 -22.70 10.80 -28.22
C LEU A 450 -22.12 11.70 -29.33
N GLY A 451 -22.97 12.34 -30.14
CA GLY A 451 -22.57 13.21 -31.24
C GLY A 451 -21.98 12.48 -32.44
N VAL A 452 -22.17 11.16 -32.55
CA VAL A 452 -21.66 10.33 -33.63
C VAL A 452 -22.42 10.62 -34.92
N GLN A 453 -21.69 11.01 -35.96
CA GLN A 453 -22.23 11.35 -37.27
C GLN A 453 -22.10 10.18 -38.26
N PRO A 454 -22.80 10.21 -39.40
CA PRO A 454 -22.71 9.15 -40.41
C PRO A 454 -21.30 8.91 -40.95
N GLN A 455 -20.48 9.97 -41.06
CA GLN A 455 -19.08 9.85 -41.50
C GLN A 455 -18.16 9.11 -40.52
N ASP A 456 -18.57 8.97 -39.25
CA ASP A 456 -17.79 8.26 -38.22
C ASP A 456 -18.07 6.75 -38.22
N GLN A 457 -19.08 6.31 -38.98
CA GLN A 457 -19.53 4.93 -38.98
C GLN A 457 -18.44 3.91 -39.40
N PRO A 458 -17.57 4.19 -40.38
CA PRO A 458 -16.47 3.28 -40.73
C PRO A 458 -15.49 3.06 -39.57
N LEU A 459 -15.18 4.12 -38.83
CA LEU A 459 -14.30 4.07 -37.66
C LEU A 459 -14.94 3.24 -36.54
N ILE A 460 -16.20 3.53 -36.23
CA ILE A 460 -16.93 2.81 -35.17
C ILE A 460 -17.07 1.34 -35.51
N ASN A 461 -17.43 0.99 -36.76
CA ASN A 461 -17.56 -0.41 -37.16
C ASN A 461 -16.26 -1.19 -36.96
N TYR A 462 -15.13 -0.59 -37.36
CA TYR A 462 -13.81 -1.18 -37.18
C TYR A 462 -13.46 -1.35 -35.70
N TRP A 463 -13.61 -0.29 -34.89
CA TRP A 463 -13.26 -0.33 -33.46
C TRP A 463 -14.19 -1.26 -32.68
N SER A 464 -15.49 -1.25 -32.98
CA SER A 464 -16.48 -2.13 -32.36
C SER A 464 -16.19 -3.62 -32.55
N THR A 465 -15.54 -4.01 -33.65
CA THR A 465 -15.19 -5.41 -33.95
C THR A 465 -13.97 -5.90 -33.16
N HIS A 466 -13.10 -4.98 -32.75
CA HIS A 466 -11.82 -5.30 -32.10
C HIS A 466 -11.74 -4.88 -30.62
N LEU A 467 -12.69 -4.08 -30.14
CA LEU A 467 -12.84 -3.70 -28.73
C LEU A 467 -13.82 -4.67 -28.04
N HIS A 468 -13.32 -5.84 -27.64
CA HIS A 468 -14.04 -6.86 -26.87
C HIS A 468 -13.39 -7.12 -25.53
#